data_AF-A0A380FH31-F1
#
_entry.id   AF-A0A380FH31-F1
#
_cell.length_a   1.000
_cell.length_b   1.000
_cell.length_c   1.000
_cell.angle_alpha   90.00
_cell.angle_beta   90.00
_cell.angle_gamma   90.00
#
_symmetry.space_group_name_H-M   'P 1'
#
loop_
_entity.id
_entity.type
_entity.pdbx_description
1 polymer ?
#
loop_
_entity_poly.entity_id
_entity_poly.type
_entity_poly.pdbx_seq_one_letter_code
_entity_poly.pdbx_strand_id
1 'polypeptide(L)'
;MAISYVFDLTQGFPLLTTKKVSFKLIATELLWFIKGDTNIKYLLQYNNNIWNEWAFENYIQSSDYNGPDMTDFGHRSQTDSEFNELYKAEMQKFKQAILTDDVFAEKYGNLGNVYGKQWRDWIDKDGKSF
;
A
#
# COMPACT_ATOMS: atom_id res chain seq x y z
N MET A 1 -0.66 -11.53 -28.32
CA MET A 1 -2.12 -11.33 -28.45
C MET A 1 -2.50 -10.21 -27.51
N ALA A 2 -3.14 -9.14 -28.00
CA ALA A 2 -3.61 -8.04 -27.15
C ALA A 2 -5.11 -8.24 -26.87
N ILE A 3 -5.54 -7.99 -25.63
CA ILE A 3 -6.93 -8.14 -25.19
C ILE A 3 -7.47 -6.74 -24.85
N SER A 4 -8.72 -6.48 -25.21
CA SER A 4 -9.45 -5.25 -24.90
C SER A 4 -10.83 -5.57 -24.30
N TYR A 5 -11.26 -4.77 -23.34
CA TYR A 5 -12.58 -4.87 -22.68
C TYR A 5 -13.28 -3.51 -22.73
N VAL A 6 -14.60 -3.52 -22.89
CA VAL A 6 -15.44 -2.31 -22.95
C VAL A 6 -16.54 -2.43 -21.91
N PHE A 7 -16.78 -1.35 -21.16
CA PHE A 7 -17.84 -1.26 -20.14
C PHE A 7 -18.67 0.00 -20.39
N ASP A 8 -19.98 -0.15 -20.63
CA ASP A 8 -20.91 0.97 -20.77
C ASP A 8 -21.38 1.44 -19.39
N LEU A 9 -20.94 2.62 -18.97
CA LEU A 9 -21.25 3.19 -17.65
C LEU A 9 -22.70 3.69 -17.52
N THR A 10 -23.46 3.80 -18.62
CA THR A 10 -24.89 4.12 -18.57
C THR A 10 -25.73 2.96 -18.07
N GLN A 11 -25.22 1.72 -18.19
CA GLN A 11 -25.86 0.51 -17.69
C GLN A 11 -25.62 0.30 -16.18
N GLY A 12 -24.76 1.09 -15.55
CA GLY A 12 -24.46 1.04 -14.13
C GLY A 12 -22.96 1.10 -13.83
N PHE A 13 -22.62 0.99 -12.55
CA PHE A 13 -21.22 0.94 -12.10
C PHE A 13 -20.67 -0.49 -12.23
N PRO A 14 -19.55 -0.73 -12.95
CA PRO A 14 -19.06 -2.06 -13.30
C PRO A 14 -18.33 -2.76 -12.14
N LEU A 15 -18.97 -2.85 -10.97
CA LEU A 15 -18.50 -3.68 -9.86
C LEU A 15 -18.94 -5.13 -10.08
N LEU A 16 -17.99 -6.06 -10.00
CA LEU A 16 -18.29 -7.48 -10.20
C LEU A 16 -19.33 -7.97 -9.17
N THR A 17 -20.31 -8.75 -9.66
CA THR A 17 -21.37 -9.34 -8.84
C THR A 17 -21.16 -10.83 -8.56
N THR A 18 -20.36 -11.51 -9.38
CA THR A 18 -20.03 -12.93 -9.24
C THR A 18 -19.12 -13.23 -8.04
N LYS A 19 -18.43 -12.21 -7.53
CA LYS A 19 -17.64 -12.27 -6.29
C LYS A 19 -17.71 -10.90 -5.62
N LYS A 20 -17.85 -10.88 -4.29
CA LYS A 20 -17.85 -9.63 -3.51
C LYS A 20 -16.53 -8.89 -3.70
N VAL A 21 -16.61 -7.63 -4.15
CA VAL A 21 -15.48 -6.70 -4.28
C VAL A 21 -15.64 -5.58 -3.26
N SER A 22 -14.56 -5.23 -2.54
CA SER A 22 -14.60 -4.19 -1.53
C SER A 22 -14.50 -2.80 -2.14
N PHE A 23 -15.65 -2.16 -2.40
CA PHE A 23 -15.69 -0.79 -2.90
C PHE A 23 -14.97 0.21 -1.98
N LYS A 24 -14.99 -0.02 -0.66
CA LYS A 24 -14.26 0.82 0.32
C LYS A 24 -12.77 0.87 0.01
N LEU A 25 -12.14 -0.26 -0.31
CA LEU A 25 -10.71 -0.30 -0.62
C LEU A 25 -10.41 0.47 -1.90
N ILE A 26 -11.20 0.24 -2.96
CA ILE A 26 -11.05 0.92 -4.26
C ILE A 26 -11.22 2.43 -4.10
N ALA A 27 -12.28 2.87 -3.43
CA ALA A 27 -12.56 4.29 -3.27
C ALA A 27 -11.50 5.00 -2.42
N THR A 28 -11.07 4.39 -1.30
CA THR A 28 -10.04 5.00 -0.44
C THR A 28 -8.68 5.07 -1.12
N GLU A 29 -8.30 4.05 -1.89
CA GLU A 29 -7.07 4.07 -2.70
C GLU A 29 -7.14 5.14 -3.80
N LEU A 30 -8.25 5.22 -4.54
CA LEU A 30 -8.41 6.25 -5.57
C LEU A 30 -8.34 7.66 -4.96
N LEU A 31 -8.99 7.88 -3.81
CA LEU A 31 -8.93 9.15 -3.09
C LEU A 31 -7.51 9.50 -2.62
N TRP A 32 -6.70 8.51 -2.27
CA TRP A 32 -5.30 8.67 -1.91
C TRP A 32 -4.45 9.10 -3.14
N PHE A 33 -4.63 8.42 -4.28
CA PHE A 33 -3.94 8.80 -5.52
C PHE A 33 -4.31 10.20 -6.00
N ILE A 34 -5.60 10.54 -6.06
CA ILE A 34 -6.00 11.87 -6.55
C ILE A 34 -5.54 12.99 -5.61
N LYS A 35 -5.30 12.72 -4.31
CA LYS A 35 -4.72 13.70 -3.38
C LYS A 35 -3.22 13.93 -3.63
N GLY A 36 -2.57 13.04 -4.37
CA GLY A 36 -1.12 13.05 -4.56
C GLY A 36 -0.34 12.55 -3.35
N ASP A 37 -1.02 11.89 -2.41
CA ASP A 37 -0.40 11.35 -1.20
C ASP A 37 0.33 10.03 -1.55
N THR A 38 1.44 9.80 -0.86
CA THR A 38 2.31 8.64 -1.03
C THR A 38 2.54 7.91 0.28
N ASN A 39 1.91 8.37 1.37
CA ASN A 39 2.02 7.77 2.69
C ASN A 39 0.87 6.79 2.99
N ILE A 40 1.18 5.57 3.42
CA ILE A 40 0.18 4.54 3.72
C ILE A 40 -0.63 4.82 5.01
N LYS A 41 -0.23 5.79 5.85
CA LYS A 41 -0.97 6.16 7.06
C LYS A 41 -2.42 6.50 6.76
N TYR A 42 -2.67 7.24 5.67
CA TYR A 42 -4.03 7.54 5.21
C TYR A 42 -4.81 6.24 4.94
N LEU A 43 -4.23 5.29 4.21
CA LEU A 43 -4.88 4.02 3.88
C LEU A 43 -5.19 3.20 5.15
N LEU A 44 -4.26 3.14 6.10
CA LEU A 44 -4.44 2.44 7.37
C LEU A 44 -5.59 3.01 8.21
N GLN A 45 -5.79 4.33 8.21
CA GLN A 45 -6.94 4.97 8.90
C GLN A 45 -8.30 4.49 8.38
N TYR A 46 -8.37 4.05 7.12
CA TYR A 46 -9.59 3.47 6.52
C TYR A 46 -9.60 1.93 6.54
N ASN A 47 -8.65 1.31 7.25
CA ASN A 47 -8.40 -0.13 7.26
C ASN A 47 -8.20 -0.67 5.82
N ASN A 48 -7.47 0.09 5.00
CA ASN A 48 -6.98 -0.33 3.70
C ASN A 48 -5.52 -0.76 3.84
N ASN A 49 -5.27 -2.06 3.65
CA ASN A 49 -3.99 -2.70 3.90
C ASN A 49 -3.28 -3.15 2.61
N ILE A 50 -3.81 -2.78 1.43
CA ILE A 50 -3.30 -3.24 0.12
C ILE A 50 -1.81 -2.96 0.02
N TRP A 51 -1.38 -1.76 0.44
CA TRP A 51 -0.02 -1.27 0.24
C TRP A 51 0.96 -1.55 1.39
N ASN A 52 0.54 -2.28 2.42
CA ASN A 52 1.34 -2.44 3.64
C ASN A 52 2.63 -3.23 3.41
N GLU A 53 2.61 -4.22 2.52
CA GLU A 53 3.75 -5.12 2.30
C GLU A 53 4.97 -4.38 1.74
N TRP A 54 4.77 -3.46 0.80
CA TRP A 54 5.86 -2.64 0.25
C TRP A 54 6.46 -1.67 1.28
N ALA A 55 5.62 -1.04 2.11
CA ALA A 55 6.11 -0.16 3.18
C ALA A 55 6.84 -0.96 4.27
N PHE A 56 6.33 -2.15 4.60
CA PHE A 56 6.95 -3.05 5.55
C PHE A 56 8.30 -3.57 5.04
N GLU A 57 8.39 -3.93 3.76
CA GLU A 57 9.63 -4.34 3.10
C GLU A 57 10.72 -3.26 3.22
N ASN A 58 10.37 -2.00 2.94
CA ASN A 58 11.28 -0.86 3.12
C ASN A 58 11.76 -0.72 4.58
N TYR A 59 10.86 -0.95 5.54
CA TYR A 59 11.19 -0.89 6.96
C TYR A 59 12.16 -2.00 7.38
N ILE A 60 11.88 -3.26 7.03
CA ILE A 60 12.71 -4.42 7.44
C ILE A 60 14.09 -4.42 6.77
N GLN A 61 14.24 -3.78 5.61
CA GLN A 61 15.54 -3.60 4.94
C GLN A 61 16.36 -2.43 5.52
N SER A 62 15.78 -1.60 6.38
CA SER A 62 16.46 -0.46 6.98
C SER A 62 17.32 -0.85 8.19
N SER A 63 18.28 0.01 8.53
CA SER A 63 19.12 -0.15 9.72
C SER A 63 18.38 -0.09 11.05
N ASP A 64 17.13 0.41 11.05
CA ASP A 64 16.36 0.63 12.27
C ASP A 64 15.52 -0.60 12.64
N TYR A 65 15.41 -1.57 11.72
CA TYR A 65 14.71 -2.80 12.01
C TYR A 65 15.59 -3.72 12.85
N ASN A 66 15.11 -4.01 14.05
CA ASN A 66 15.79 -4.87 15.03
C ASN A 66 14.96 -6.11 15.38
N GLY A 67 14.00 -6.46 14.52
CA GLY A 67 13.13 -7.62 14.70
C GLY A 67 13.75 -8.93 14.17
N PRO A 68 12.98 -10.01 14.17
CA PRO A 68 13.40 -11.29 13.60
C PRO A 68 13.60 -11.20 12.08
N ASP A 69 14.29 -12.16 11.49
CA ASP A 69 14.48 -12.21 10.04
C ASP A 69 13.14 -12.31 9.30
N MET A 70 12.84 -11.27 8.51
CA MET A 70 11.65 -11.13 7.66
C MET A 70 11.98 -11.27 6.17
N THR A 71 13.18 -11.75 5.80
CA THR A 71 13.49 -11.98 4.38
C THR A 71 12.50 -12.97 3.76
N ASP A 72 12.07 -12.70 2.52
CA ASP A 72 11.14 -13.56 1.79
C ASP A 72 9.79 -13.81 2.52
N PHE A 73 9.32 -12.83 3.29
CA PHE A 73 8.15 -12.98 4.15
C PHE A 73 6.89 -13.42 3.40
N GLY A 74 6.67 -12.92 2.16
CA GLY A 74 5.49 -13.23 1.37
C GLY A 74 5.37 -14.69 0.96
N HIS A 75 6.49 -15.38 0.74
CA HIS A 75 6.51 -16.81 0.45
C HIS A 75 6.52 -17.64 1.72
N ARG A 76 7.37 -17.29 2.70
CA ARG A 76 7.50 -18.02 3.97
C ARG A 76 6.20 -18.03 4.77
N SER A 77 5.41 -16.95 4.76
CA SER A 77 4.14 -16.89 5.50
C SER A 77 3.07 -17.85 4.95
N GLN A 78 3.22 -18.34 3.72
CA GLN A 78 2.29 -19.29 3.11
C GLN A 78 2.62 -20.75 3.45
N THR A 79 3.88 -21.04 3.76
CA THR A 79 4.39 -22.40 3.93
C THR A 79 4.77 -22.73 5.37
N ASP A 80 5.14 -21.74 6.17
CA ASP A 80 5.54 -21.87 7.57
C ASP A 80 4.54 -21.16 8.48
N SER A 81 3.78 -21.95 9.25
CA SER A 81 2.75 -21.43 10.16
C SER A 81 3.33 -20.66 11.35
N GLU A 82 4.50 -21.04 11.85
CA GLU A 82 5.13 -20.34 12.98
C GLU A 82 5.65 -18.98 12.51
N PHE A 83 6.28 -18.95 11.34
CA PHE A 83 6.70 -17.70 10.71
C PHE A 83 5.50 -16.81 10.36
N ASN A 84 4.37 -17.37 9.91
CA ASN A 84 3.17 -16.59 9.61
C ASN A 84 2.64 -15.84 10.84
N GLU A 85 2.63 -16.46 12.02
CA GLU A 85 2.23 -15.77 13.26
C GLU A 85 3.23 -14.67 13.65
N LEU A 86 4.53 -14.91 13.42
CA LEU A 86 5.57 -13.90 13.61
C LEU A 86 5.41 -12.70 12.67
N TYR A 87 5.19 -12.96 11.38
CA TYR A 87 4.93 -11.96 10.35
C TYR A 87 3.69 -11.13 10.70
N LYS A 88 2.58 -11.78 11.09
CA LYS A 88 1.38 -11.07 11.55
C LYS A 88 1.67 -10.16 12.74
N ALA A 89 2.40 -10.65 13.74
CA ALA A 89 2.74 -9.86 14.92
C ALA A 89 3.60 -8.62 14.55
N GLU A 90 4.62 -8.80 13.72
CA GLU A 90 5.50 -7.71 13.29
C GLU A 90 4.77 -6.71 12.37
N MET A 91 3.93 -7.18 11.46
CA MET A 91 3.08 -6.33 10.62
C MET A 91 2.09 -5.51 11.47
N GLN A 92 1.50 -6.09 12.53
CA GLN A 92 0.64 -5.30 13.42
C GLN A 92 1.42 -4.24 14.19
N LYS A 93 2.63 -4.54 14.68
CA LYS A 93 3.50 -3.54 15.33
C LYS A 93 3.83 -2.40 14.36
N PHE A 94 4.21 -2.75 13.13
CA PHE A 94 4.50 -1.78 12.08
C PHE A 94 3.31 -0.87 11.80
N LYS A 95 2.13 -1.44 11.54
CA LYS A 95 0.90 -0.67 11.30
C LYS A 95 0.55 0.23 12.47
N GLN A 96 0.70 -0.26 13.70
CA GLN A 96 0.45 0.51 14.89
C GLN A 96 1.38 1.72 14.97
N ALA A 97 2.68 1.52 14.73
CA ALA A 97 3.67 2.59 14.69
C ALA A 97 3.35 3.64 13.61
N ILE A 98 2.99 3.23 12.39
CA ILE A 98 2.54 4.16 11.33
C ILE A 98 1.32 4.99 11.77
N LEU A 99 0.39 4.41 12.54
CA LEU A 99 -0.82 5.11 12.98
C LEU A 99 -0.56 6.08 14.14
N THR A 100 0.37 5.78 15.04
CA THR A 100 0.54 6.53 16.30
C THR A 100 1.80 7.38 16.38
N ASP A 101 2.80 7.15 15.54
CA ASP A 101 4.05 7.90 15.52
C ASP A 101 4.21 8.57 14.15
N ASP A 102 4.06 9.90 14.12
CA ASP A 102 4.14 10.70 12.91
C ASP A 102 5.54 10.68 12.29
N VAL A 103 6.58 10.60 13.12
CA VAL A 103 7.98 10.54 12.66
C VAL A 103 8.24 9.18 12.01
N PHE A 104 7.77 8.10 12.64
CA PHE A 104 7.84 6.77 12.05
C PHE A 104 7.04 6.68 10.75
N ALA A 105 5.84 7.27 10.72
CA ALA A 105 4.98 7.31 9.54
C ALA A 105 5.63 8.08 8.39
N GLU A 106 6.24 9.24 8.65
CA GLU A 106 6.92 10.02 7.63
C GLU A 106 8.11 9.26 7.02
N LYS A 107 8.87 8.53 7.86
CA LYS A 107 10.04 7.77 7.44
C LYS A 107 9.71 6.48 6.70
N TYR A 108 8.78 5.67 7.23
CA TYR A 108 8.52 4.32 6.74
C TYR A 108 7.15 4.13 6.07
N GLY A 109 6.25 5.10 6.20
CA GLY A 109 4.95 5.06 5.55
C GLY A 109 4.98 5.54 4.10
N ASN A 110 6.02 6.27 3.69
CA ASN A 110 6.12 6.85 2.36
C ASN A 110 6.66 5.84 1.33
N LEU A 111 5.88 5.59 0.27
CA LEU A 111 6.24 4.66 -0.80
C LEU A 111 7.03 5.32 -1.95
N GLY A 112 7.33 6.62 -1.85
CA GLY A 112 8.01 7.37 -2.89
C GLY A 112 7.09 7.67 -4.08
N ASN A 113 7.59 7.49 -5.31
CA ASN A 113 6.92 7.95 -6.53
C ASN A 113 5.86 6.96 -7.05
N VAL A 114 4.84 6.69 -6.23
CA VAL A 114 3.65 5.92 -6.62
C VAL A 114 2.70 6.75 -7.50
N TYR A 115 1.60 6.15 -7.97
CA TYR A 115 0.63 6.79 -8.87
C TYR A 115 0.21 8.19 -8.45
N GLY A 116 -0.04 8.41 -7.14
CA GLY A 116 -0.46 9.72 -6.63
C GLY A 116 0.55 10.82 -6.95
N LYS A 117 1.84 10.59 -6.69
CA LYS A 117 2.92 11.51 -7.04
C LYS A 117 2.97 11.74 -8.55
N GLN A 118 2.96 10.68 -9.35
CA GLN A 118 3.08 10.78 -10.80
C GLN A 118 1.91 11.53 -11.45
N TRP A 119 0.70 11.42 -10.89
CA TRP A 119 -0.50 12.08 -11.41
C TRP A 119 -0.60 13.56 -11.02
N ARG A 120 0.07 13.96 -9.94
CA ARG A 120 -0.14 15.28 -9.30
C ARG A 120 1.12 16.14 -9.21
N ASP A 121 2.29 15.55 -9.39
CA ASP A 121 3.59 16.19 -9.23
C ASP A 121 4.67 15.39 -10.00
N TRP A 122 4.62 15.51 -11.32
CA TRP A 122 5.63 14.91 -12.21
C TRP A 122 6.87 15.81 -12.26
N ILE A 123 8.05 15.24 -11.98
CA ILE A 123 9.32 15.97 -12.01
C ILE A 123 10.05 15.69 -13.33
N ASP A 124 10.37 16.74 -14.10
CA ASP A 124 11.16 16.61 -15.32
C ASP A 124 12.67 16.53 -15.06
N LYS A 125 13.46 16.38 -16.14
CA LYS A 125 14.92 16.29 -16.08
C LYS A 125 15.60 17.54 -15.50
N ASP A 126 14.92 18.68 -15.51
CA ASP A 126 15.42 19.98 -15.04
C ASP A 126 14.95 20.27 -13.60
N GLY A 127 14.26 19.31 -12.96
CA GLY A 127 13.77 19.41 -11.59
C GLY A 127 12.45 20.18 -11.46
N LYS A 128 11.77 20.48 -12.56
CA LYS A 128 10.50 21.20 -12.56
C LYS A 128 9.33 20.24 -12.30
N SER A 129 8.48 20.63 -11.37
CA SER A 129 7.23 19.95 -10.97
C SER A 129 6.05 20.39 -11.84
N PHE A 130 5.17 19.44 -12.20
CA PHE A 130 3.96 19.63 -13.02
C PHE A 130 2.76 18.89 -12.44
#